data_AF-A0A4Q4Y8G0-F1
#
_entry.id   AF-A0A4Q4Y8G0-F1
#
_cell.length_a   1.000
_cell.length_b   1.000
_cell.length_c   1.000
_cell.angle_alpha   90.00
_cell.angle_beta   90.00
_cell.angle_gamma   90.00
#
_symmetry.space_group_name_H-M   'P 1'
#
loop_
_entity.id
_entity.type
_entity.pdbx_description
1 polymer ?
#
loop_
_entity_poly.entity_id
_entity_poly.type
_entity_poly.pdbx_seq_one_letter_code
_entity_poly.pdbx_strand_id
1 'polypeptide(L)'
;MSLCYDEAAIAKKNGDINEEEYYHHILKHLTGETHARDIEYATKDDYRLRRWDPFGYSVQCVSKEMEHVEEATQFEEIFKAYRTGTVEDVIAQHDKLNEKHAKYARRLLAMRALLDRRADVLRFCLGRGGFEYDDKFREESYSVEDPETFAVLEESEFRRLYPRKQPPWVAFDVGGAHPVDW
;
A
#
# COMPACT_ATOMS: atom_id res chain seq x y z
N MET A 1 -8.29 22.14 -7.76
CA MET A 1 -7.95 21.36 -8.96
C MET A 1 -6.84 20.43 -8.53
N SER A 2 -7.01 19.11 -8.65
CA SER A 2 -5.97 18.18 -8.24
C SER A 2 -4.87 18.05 -9.30
N LEU A 3 -3.76 17.42 -8.95
CA LEU A 3 -2.69 17.05 -9.88
C LEU A 3 -2.89 15.59 -10.27
N CYS A 4 -2.49 15.18 -11.46
CA CYS A 4 -2.43 13.75 -11.80
C CYS A 4 -1.35 13.02 -10.99
N TYR A 5 -1.39 11.68 -11.00
CA TYR A 5 -0.53 10.86 -10.16
C TYR A 5 0.97 11.16 -10.32
N ASP A 6 1.45 11.28 -11.55
CA ASP A 6 2.86 11.55 -11.85
C ASP A 6 3.28 12.98 -11.46
N GLU A 7 2.42 13.96 -11.72
CA GLU A 7 2.64 15.36 -11.33
C GLU A 7 2.71 15.51 -9.81
N ALA A 8 1.79 14.87 -9.07
CA ALA A 8 1.82 14.85 -7.61
C ALA A 8 3.10 14.19 -7.07
N ALA A 9 3.51 13.05 -7.64
CA ALA A 9 4.73 12.36 -7.25
C ALA A 9 6.00 13.21 -7.52
N ILE A 10 6.07 13.87 -8.67
CA ILE A 10 7.18 14.77 -9.04
C ILE A 10 7.22 15.98 -8.12
N ALA A 11 6.07 16.65 -7.92
CA ALA A 11 5.98 17.83 -7.06
C ALA A 11 6.39 17.50 -5.61
N LYS A 12 5.93 16.37 -5.06
CA LYS A 12 6.36 15.90 -3.73
C LYS A 12 7.87 15.66 -3.68
N LYS A 13 8.42 14.98 -4.69
CA LYS A 13 9.86 14.67 -4.76
C LYS A 13 10.73 15.94 -4.82
N ASN A 14 10.26 16.96 -5.52
CA ASN A 14 10.95 18.25 -5.63
C ASN A 14 10.79 19.13 -4.39
N GLY A 15 9.88 18.77 -3.47
CA GLY A 15 9.54 19.59 -2.31
C GLY A 15 8.61 20.76 -2.63
N ASP A 16 7.97 20.75 -3.80
CA ASP A 16 7.01 21.78 -4.22
C ASP A 16 5.69 21.67 -3.46
N ILE A 17 5.34 20.45 -3.04
CA ILE A 17 4.19 20.15 -2.18
C ILE A 17 4.63 19.30 -1.00
N ASN A 18 3.95 19.46 0.13
CA ASN A 18 4.14 18.62 1.31
C ASN A 18 3.33 17.31 1.21
N GLU A 19 3.44 16.47 2.23
CA GLU A 19 2.76 15.17 2.22
C GLU A 19 1.22 15.25 2.33
N GLU A 20 0.69 16.24 3.03
CA GLU A 20 -0.74 16.48 3.12
C GLU A 20 -1.33 16.88 1.77
N GLU A 21 -0.66 17.82 1.09
CA GLU A 21 -1.01 18.24 -0.26
C GLU A 21 -0.90 17.08 -1.25
N TYR A 22 0.13 16.25 -1.13
CA TYR A 22 0.27 15.04 -1.93
C TYR A 22 -0.91 14.07 -1.74
N TYR A 23 -1.30 13.79 -0.49
CA TYR A 23 -2.46 12.93 -0.22
C TYR A 23 -3.75 13.52 -0.80
N HIS A 24 -3.96 14.84 -0.64
CA HIS A 24 -5.11 15.51 -1.24
C HIS A 24 -5.16 15.28 -2.76
N HIS A 25 -4.04 15.49 -3.47
CA HIS A 25 -3.99 15.33 -4.92
C HIS A 25 -4.28 13.91 -5.37
N ILE A 26 -3.63 12.90 -4.79
CA ILE A 26 -3.80 11.52 -5.25
C ILE A 26 -5.12 10.91 -4.79
N LEU A 27 -5.58 11.17 -3.56
CA LEU A 27 -6.83 10.60 -3.04
C LEU A 27 -8.06 11.21 -3.71
N LYS A 28 -7.95 12.41 -4.30
CA LYS A 28 -9.05 13.01 -5.07
C LYS A 28 -9.49 12.13 -6.25
N HIS A 29 -8.59 11.33 -6.82
CA HIS A 29 -8.95 10.38 -7.89
C HIS A 29 -9.93 9.28 -7.43
N LEU A 30 -10.05 9.04 -6.13
CA LEU A 30 -11.05 8.12 -5.57
C LEU A 30 -12.49 8.64 -5.77
N THR A 31 -12.67 9.92 -6.11
CA THR A 31 -13.97 10.49 -6.49
C THR A 31 -14.26 10.39 -7.99
N GLY A 32 -13.41 9.70 -8.75
CA GLY A 32 -13.50 9.62 -10.21
C GLY A 32 -12.90 10.84 -10.92
N GLU A 33 -12.14 11.69 -10.23
CA GLU A 33 -11.35 12.73 -10.89
C GLU A 33 -10.29 12.08 -11.77
N THR A 34 -10.23 12.49 -13.04
CA THR A 34 -9.28 11.98 -14.03
C THR A 34 -8.69 13.13 -14.83
N HIS A 35 -7.39 13.10 -15.06
CA HIS A 35 -6.70 14.07 -15.91
C HIS A 35 -6.35 13.45 -17.26
N ALA A 36 -6.11 14.29 -18.27
CA ALA A 36 -5.73 13.83 -19.60
C ALA A 36 -4.46 12.95 -19.57
N ARG A 37 -3.51 13.28 -18.70
CA ARG A 37 -2.29 12.48 -18.48
C ARG A 37 -2.57 11.14 -17.83
N ASP A 38 -3.49 11.08 -16.87
CA ASP A 38 -3.89 9.79 -16.27
C ASP A 38 -4.43 8.84 -17.34
N ILE A 39 -5.23 9.36 -18.28
CA ILE A 39 -5.82 8.58 -19.38
C ILE A 39 -4.76 8.14 -20.39
N GLU A 40 -3.83 9.03 -20.75
CA GLU A 40 -2.73 8.73 -21.69
C GLU A 40 -1.85 7.59 -21.18
N TYR A 41 -1.59 7.55 -19.87
CA TYR A 41 -0.76 6.54 -19.24
C TYR A 41 -1.53 5.34 -18.67
N ALA A 42 -2.85 5.40 -18.50
CA ALA A 42 -3.65 4.34 -17.88
C ALA A 42 -3.65 2.98 -18.62
N THR A 43 -3.31 2.96 -19.90
CA THR A 43 -3.32 1.75 -20.76
C THR A 43 -1.97 1.04 -20.88
N LYS A 44 -0.90 1.69 -20.45
CA LYS A 44 0.41 1.08 -20.29
C LYS A 44 0.52 0.83 -18.80
N ASP A 45 0.80 -0.40 -18.35
CA ASP A 45 1.20 -0.61 -16.96
C ASP A 45 2.16 0.51 -16.59
N ASP A 46 1.76 1.41 -15.67
CA ASP A 46 2.54 2.60 -15.38
C ASP A 46 3.74 2.18 -14.53
N TYR A 47 4.69 1.55 -15.22
CA TYR A 47 5.91 0.99 -14.69
C TYR A 47 6.74 2.10 -14.02
N ARG A 48 6.55 3.37 -14.43
CA ARG A 48 7.21 4.50 -13.80
C ARG A 48 6.62 4.77 -12.43
N LEU A 49 5.29 4.91 -12.33
CA LEU A 49 4.62 5.12 -11.05
C LEU A 49 4.85 3.92 -10.12
N ARG A 50 4.66 2.69 -10.61
CA ARG A 50 4.95 1.46 -9.86
C ARG A 50 6.39 1.43 -9.31
N ARG A 51 7.37 1.98 -10.04
CA ARG A 51 8.77 1.97 -9.61
C ARG A 51 9.12 3.11 -8.65
N TRP A 52 8.60 4.31 -8.88
CA TRP A 52 9.05 5.52 -8.18
C TRP A 52 8.09 5.98 -7.08
N ASP A 53 6.82 5.63 -7.18
CA ASP A 53 5.80 5.94 -6.19
C ASP A 53 4.85 4.74 -6.02
N PRO A 54 5.28 3.71 -5.28
CA PRO A 54 4.47 2.52 -5.02
C PRO A 54 3.12 2.83 -4.38
N PHE A 55 3.04 3.89 -3.56
CA PHE A 55 1.80 4.31 -2.93
C PHE A 55 0.85 4.95 -3.94
N GLY A 56 1.32 5.93 -4.73
CA GLY A 56 0.54 6.52 -5.82
C GLY A 56 0.03 5.48 -6.81
N TYR A 57 0.85 4.48 -7.15
CA TYR A 57 0.41 3.33 -7.95
C TYR A 57 -0.73 2.54 -7.28
N SER A 58 -0.64 2.27 -5.98
CA SER A 58 -1.71 1.59 -5.24
C SER A 58 -3.02 2.40 -5.25
N VAL A 59 -2.94 3.73 -5.11
CA VAL A 59 -4.12 4.62 -5.22
C VAL A 59 -4.74 4.54 -6.62
N GLN A 60 -3.92 4.53 -7.67
CA GLN A 60 -4.40 4.37 -9.04
C GLN A 60 -5.10 3.02 -9.27
N CYS A 61 -4.57 1.92 -8.73
CA CYS A 61 -5.24 0.62 -8.81
C CYS A 61 -6.60 0.66 -8.07
N VAL A 62 -6.61 1.18 -6.85
CA VAL A 62 -7.83 1.30 -6.04
C VAL A 62 -8.87 2.19 -6.73
N SER A 63 -8.47 3.31 -7.34
CA SER A 63 -9.41 4.22 -8.02
C SER A 63 -10.11 3.55 -9.22
N LYS A 64 -9.48 2.56 -9.85
CA LYS A 64 -10.06 1.80 -10.98
C LYS A 64 -10.98 0.66 -10.51
N GLU A 65 -10.75 0.12 -9.32
CA GLU A 65 -11.49 -1.02 -8.77
C GLU A 65 -12.66 -0.62 -7.86
N MET A 66 -12.53 0.50 -7.17
CA MET A 66 -13.49 0.97 -6.18
C MET A 66 -14.65 1.73 -6.85
N GLU A 67 -15.86 1.63 -6.29
CA GLU A 67 -16.92 2.58 -6.62
C GLU A 67 -16.50 3.98 -6.15
N HIS A 68 -16.60 4.97 -7.03
CA HIS A 68 -16.21 6.33 -6.69
C HIS A 68 -17.00 6.85 -5.50
N VAL A 69 -16.30 7.49 -4.57
CA VAL A 69 -16.92 8.21 -3.46
C VAL A 69 -17.27 9.62 -3.88
N GLU A 70 -18.33 10.21 -3.31
CA GLU A 70 -18.67 11.61 -3.59
C GLU A 70 -17.55 12.55 -3.12
N GLU A 71 -16.98 12.29 -1.95
CA GLU A 71 -15.91 13.09 -1.36
C GLU A 71 -14.80 12.21 -0.77
N ALA A 72 -13.55 12.62 -0.99
CA ALA A 72 -12.36 11.92 -0.51
C ALA A 72 -12.04 12.19 0.98
N THR A 73 -12.80 13.07 1.65
CA THR A 73 -12.49 13.58 2.99
C THR A 73 -12.29 12.48 4.04
N GLN A 74 -13.07 11.39 3.98
CA GLN A 74 -12.91 10.29 4.93
C GLN A 74 -11.55 9.58 4.77
N PHE A 75 -11.07 9.43 3.53
CA PHE A 75 -9.73 8.89 3.28
C PHE A 75 -8.65 9.89 3.70
N GLU A 76 -8.82 11.17 3.40
CA GLU A 76 -7.88 12.22 3.82
C GLU A 76 -7.73 12.29 5.34
N GLU A 77 -8.83 12.21 6.11
CA GLU A 77 -8.79 12.21 7.57
C GLU A 77 -8.12 10.95 8.15
N ILE A 78 -8.26 9.79 7.50
CA ILE A 78 -7.51 8.58 7.85
C ILE A 78 -6.00 8.82 7.65
N PHE A 79 -5.60 9.39 6.51
CA PHE A 79 -4.18 9.64 6.22
C PHE A 79 -3.59 10.81 7.03
N LYS A 80 -4.43 11.75 7.46
CA LYS A 80 -4.07 12.76 8.45
C LYS A 80 -3.80 12.12 9.80
N ALA A 81 -4.69 11.27 10.31
CA ALA A 81 -4.47 10.50 11.53
C ALA A 81 -3.21 9.61 11.42
N TYR A 82 -2.96 9.01 10.26
CA TYR A 82 -1.75 8.22 10.01
C TYR A 82 -0.46 9.04 10.16
N ARG A 83 -0.45 10.31 9.74
CA ARG A 83 0.74 11.17 9.85
C ARG A 83 0.96 11.73 11.25
N THR A 84 -0.11 12.16 11.91
CA THR A 84 0.00 12.99 13.12
C THR A 84 -0.45 12.29 14.40
N GLY A 85 -1.08 11.12 14.29
CA GLY A 85 -1.71 10.41 15.40
C GLY A 85 -1.13 9.00 15.63
N THR A 86 -1.78 8.29 16.55
CA THR A 86 -1.45 6.91 16.91
C THR A 86 -2.19 5.90 16.04
N VAL A 87 -1.90 4.61 16.20
CA VAL A 87 -2.66 3.55 15.51
C VAL A 87 -4.13 3.55 15.93
N GLU A 88 -4.44 3.91 17.18
CA GLU A 88 -5.82 4.07 17.66
C GLU A 88 -6.57 5.18 16.93
N ASP A 89 -5.90 6.30 16.63
CA ASP A 89 -6.49 7.38 15.83
C ASP A 89 -6.79 6.90 14.40
N VAL A 90 -5.87 6.15 13.80
CA VAL A 90 -6.06 5.55 12.47
C VAL A 90 -7.25 4.59 12.47
N ILE A 91 -7.34 3.70 13.47
CA ILE A 91 -8.44 2.75 13.63
C ILE A 91 -9.76 3.50 13.82
N ALA A 92 -9.79 4.53 14.66
CA ALA A 92 -10.99 5.31 14.94
C ALA A 92 -11.51 6.06 13.70
N GLN A 93 -10.63 6.55 12.83
CA GLN A 93 -11.05 7.16 11.56
C GLN A 93 -11.48 6.10 10.55
N HIS A 94 -10.74 4.99 10.45
CA HIS A 94 -11.08 3.87 9.58
C HIS A 94 -12.47 3.30 9.90
N ASP A 95 -12.80 3.14 11.18
CA ASP A 95 -14.05 2.51 11.62
C ASP A 95 -15.31 3.36 11.34
N LYS A 96 -15.13 4.60 10.84
CA LYS A 96 -16.22 5.43 10.32
C LYS A 96 -16.58 5.10 8.87
N LEU A 97 -15.73 4.37 8.14
CA LEU A 97 -16.00 3.95 6.77
C LEU A 97 -17.05 2.82 6.75
N ASN A 98 -17.88 2.83 5.71
CA ASN A 98 -18.66 1.63 5.39
C ASN A 98 -17.74 0.49 4.94
N GLU A 99 -18.16 -0.76 5.12
CA GLU A 99 -17.31 -1.92 4.82
C GLU A 99 -16.90 -2.00 3.34
N LYS A 100 -17.75 -1.47 2.43
CA LYS A 100 -17.47 -1.43 0.99
C LYS A 100 -16.19 -0.64 0.68
N HIS A 101 -15.97 0.47 1.36
CA HIS A 101 -14.80 1.35 1.18
C HIS A 101 -13.67 1.03 2.18
N ALA A 102 -13.99 0.47 3.35
CA ALA A 102 -13.03 0.17 4.40
C ALA A 102 -11.92 -0.78 3.92
N LYS A 103 -12.24 -1.80 3.10
CA LYS A 103 -11.22 -2.70 2.53
C LYS A 103 -10.19 -1.96 1.65
N TYR A 104 -10.62 -0.95 0.89
CA TYR A 104 -9.72 -0.18 0.04
C TYR A 104 -8.86 0.77 0.88
N ALA A 105 -9.42 1.38 1.92
CA ALA A 105 -8.63 2.15 2.88
C ALA A 105 -7.57 1.27 3.56
N ARG A 106 -7.90 0.03 3.97
CA ARG A 106 -6.92 -0.93 4.52
C ARG A 106 -5.85 -1.30 3.52
N ARG A 107 -6.18 -1.49 2.24
CA ARG A 107 -5.18 -1.76 1.20
C ARG A 107 -4.18 -0.61 1.06
N LEU A 108 -4.67 0.63 0.98
CA LEU A 108 -3.81 1.82 0.87
C LEU A 108 -2.98 2.02 2.13
N LEU A 109 -3.58 1.91 3.32
CA LEU A 109 -2.87 1.98 4.59
C LEU A 109 -1.80 0.90 4.71
N ALA A 110 -2.08 -0.35 4.29
CA ALA A 110 -1.12 -1.43 4.31
C ALA A 110 0.10 -1.11 3.44
N MET A 111 -0.12 -0.64 2.20
CA MET A 111 0.97 -0.20 1.33
C MET A 111 1.79 0.93 1.98
N ARG A 112 1.12 1.96 2.51
CA ARG A 112 1.82 3.09 3.13
C ARG A 112 2.62 2.69 4.37
N ALA A 113 2.01 1.90 5.26
CA ALA A 113 2.63 1.39 6.47
C ALA A 113 3.81 0.48 6.16
N LEU A 114 3.72 -0.32 5.09
CA LEU A 114 4.83 -1.14 4.62
C LEU A 114 6.02 -0.28 4.20
N LEU A 115 5.79 0.78 3.43
CA LEU A 115 6.84 1.68 2.94
C LEU A 115 7.49 2.48 4.08
N ASP A 116 6.69 3.00 5.02
CA ASP A 116 7.18 3.82 6.13
C ASP A 116 7.67 3.01 7.34
N ARG A 117 7.61 1.67 7.28
CA ARG A 117 7.93 0.76 8.40
C ARG A 117 7.07 0.98 9.65
N ARG A 118 5.79 1.34 9.47
CA ARG A 118 4.81 1.46 10.56
C ARG A 118 4.17 0.09 10.86
N ALA A 119 4.91 -0.73 11.61
CA ALA A 119 4.51 -2.10 11.97
C ALA A 119 3.15 -2.18 12.69
N ASP A 120 2.82 -1.20 13.53
CA ASP A 120 1.55 -1.07 14.24
C ASP A 120 0.34 -0.97 13.28
N VAL A 121 0.38 -0.04 12.33
CA VAL A 121 -0.67 0.17 11.33
C VAL A 121 -0.72 -1.01 10.35
N LEU A 122 0.44 -1.55 9.96
CA LEU A 122 0.51 -2.72 9.09
C LEU A 122 -0.16 -3.93 9.76
N ARG A 123 0.11 -4.16 11.05
CA ARG A 123 -0.51 -5.25 11.83
C ARG A 123 -2.02 -5.10 11.88
N PHE A 124 -2.52 -3.87 12.10
CA PHE A 124 -3.95 -3.58 12.03
C PHE A 124 -4.55 -3.94 10.66
N CYS A 125 -3.93 -3.50 9.57
CA CYS A 125 -4.45 -3.72 8.22
C CYS A 125 -4.46 -5.21 7.87
N LEU A 126 -3.35 -5.91 8.09
CA LEU A 126 -3.22 -7.35 7.80
C LEU A 126 -4.09 -8.21 8.72
N GLY A 127 -4.25 -7.81 9.98
CA GLY A 127 -5.08 -8.53 10.95
C GLY A 127 -6.57 -8.46 10.65
N ARG A 128 -7.06 -7.33 10.11
CA ARG A 128 -8.45 -7.21 9.63
C ARG A 128 -8.65 -7.78 8.23
N GLY A 129 -7.65 -7.69 7.37
CA GLY A 129 -7.69 -8.23 6.00
C GLY A 129 -8.86 -7.70 5.16
N GLY A 130 -9.41 -8.55 4.31
CA GLY A 130 -10.54 -8.23 3.44
C GLY A 130 -10.19 -7.46 2.16
N PHE A 131 -8.90 -7.37 1.82
CA PHE A 131 -8.41 -6.80 0.58
C PHE A 131 -7.40 -7.72 -0.09
N GLU A 132 -7.26 -7.59 -1.41
CA GLU A 132 -6.29 -8.35 -2.19
C GLU A 132 -4.89 -7.72 -2.13
N TYR A 133 -3.88 -8.57 -2.10
CA TYR A 133 -2.48 -8.15 -2.08
C TYR A 133 -1.98 -7.98 -3.52
N ASP A 134 -1.89 -6.74 -3.98
CA ASP A 134 -1.40 -6.49 -5.33
C ASP A 134 0.08 -6.86 -5.51
N ASP A 135 0.47 -7.04 -6.77
CA ASP A 135 1.83 -7.40 -7.18
C ASP A 135 2.87 -6.47 -6.55
N LYS A 136 2.55 -5.18 -6.46
CA LYS A 136 3.48 -4.20 -5.94
C LYS A 136 3.66 -4.33 -4.43
N PHE A 137 2.58 -4.56 -3.68
CA PHE A 137 2.65 -4.84 -2.25
C PHE A 137 3.51 -6.09 -2.00
N ARG A 138 3.33 -7.13 -2.82
CA ARG A 138 4.15 -8.35 -2.76
C ARG A 138 5.63 -8.06 -2.98
N GLU A 139 5.98 -7.30 -4.02
CA GLU A 139 7.35 -6.90 -4.32
C GLU A 139 8.00 -6.14 -3.15
N GLU A 140 7.32 -5.10 -2.65
CA GLU A 140 7.84 -4.29 -1.54
C GLU A 140 8.00 -5.10 -0.24
N SER A 141 7.13 -6.10 -0.03
CA SER A 141 7.19 -6.97 1.15
C SER A 141 8.45 -7.85 1.20
N TYR A 142 9.04 -8.16 0.04
CA TYR A 142 10.24 -9.00 -0.01
C TYR A 142 11.50 -8.24 0.40
N SER A 143 11.49 -6.92 0.23
CA SER A 143 12.63 -6.04 0.54
C SER A 143 12.59 -5.48 1.97
N VAL A 144 11.67 -5.95 2.83
CA VAL A 144 11.59 -5.51 4.23
C VAL A 144 12.66 -6.21 5.06
N GLU A 145 13.52 -5.40 5.66
CA GLU A 145 14.55 -5.80 6.63
C GLU A 145 14.29 -5.25 8.04
N ASP A 146 13.39 -4.27 8.18
CA ASP A 146 12.99 -3.73 9.49
C ASP A 146 12.40 -4.84 10.38
N PRO A 147 12.96 -5.13 11.57
CA PRO A 147 12.57 -6.31 12.35
C PRO A 147 11.10 -6.34 12.76
N GLU A 148 10.54 -5.19 13.16
CA GLU A 148 9.14 -5.11 13.62
C GLU A 148 8.17 -5.30 12.46
N THR A 149 8.40 -4.59 11.36
CA THR A 149 7.59 -4.72 10.14
C THR A 149 7.72 -6.13 9.55
N PHE A 150 8.93 -6.70 9.61
CA PHE A 150 9.21 -8.06 9.15
C PHE A 150 8.42 -9.10 9.98
N ALA A 151 8.45 -9.02 11.31
CA ALA A 151 7.69 -9.92 12.18
C ALA A 151 6.19 -9.87 11.87
N VAL A 152 5.64 -8.66 11.67
CA VAL A 152 4.22 -8.48 11.28
C VAL A 152 3.90 -9.19 9.97
N LEU A 153 4.78 -9.10 8.97
CA LEU A 153 4.60 -9.82 7.70
C LEU A 153 4.65 -11.33 7.91
N GLU A 154 5.64 -11.85 8.62
CA GLU A 154 5.82 -13.30 8.82
C GLU A 154 4.66 -13.95 9.58
N GLU A 155 4.07 -13.25 10.56
CA GLU A 155 2.95 -13.74 11.36
C GLU A 155 1.59 -13.65 10.65
N SER A 156 1.51 -12.93 9.52
CA SER A 156 0.24 -12.62 8.86
C SER A 156 -0.23 -13.69 7.86
N GLU A 157 -1.53 -13.67 7.54
CA GLU A 157 -2.10 -14.49 6.45
C GLU A 157 -1.40 -14.23 5.10
N PHE A 158 -0.96 -12.99 4.87
CA PHE A 158 -0.19 -12.61 3.70
C PHE A 158 1.02 -13.54 3.47
N ARG A 159 1.83 -13.82 4.50
CA ARG A 159 3.01 -14.68 4.33
C ARG A 159 2.64 -16.15 4.13
N ARG A 160 1.50 -16.60 4.67
CA ARG A 160 0.97 -17.94 4.41
C ARG A 160 0.58 -18.12 2.95
N LEU A 161 -0.01 -17.09 2.34
CA LEU A 161 -0.41 -17.07 0.93
C LEU A 161 0.76 -16.82 -0.03
N TYR A 162 1.72 -15.99 0.38
CA TYR A 162 2.91 -15.63 -0.39
C TYR A 162 4.18 -15.90 0.43
N PRO A 163 4.57 -17.18 0.59
CA PRO A 163 5.81 -17.53 1.24
C PRO A 163 6.98 -16.80 0.58
N ARG A 164 7.95 -16.34 1.38
CA ARG A 164 9.26 -15.96 0.81
C ARG A 164 9.75 -17.18 0.07
N LYS A 165 9.86 -17.11 -1.26
CA LYS A 165 10.50 -18.19 -2.01
C LYS A 165 11.86 -18.37 -1.38
N GLN A 166 12.05 -19.47 -0.64
CA GLN A 166 13.37 -19.88 -0.28
C GLN A 166 14.14 -20.00 -1.60
N PRO A 167 15.32 -19.41 -1.70
CA PRO A 167 16.16 -19.70 -2.84
C PRO A 167 16.31 -21.22 -2.98
N PRO A 168 16.38 -21.76 -4.21
CA PRO A 168 16.45 -23.21 -4.42
C PRO A 168 17.56 -23.93 -3.63
N TRP A 169 18.61 -23.21 -3.24
CA TRP A 169 19.74 -23.71 -2.45
C TRP A 169 19.52 -23.74 -0.93
N VAL A 170 18.40 -23.22 -0.40
CA VAL A 170 18.04 -23.39 1.02
C VAL A 170 17.25 -24.70 1.22
N ALA A 171 16.72 -25.29 0.14
CA ALA A 171 16.12 -26.63 0.14
C ALA A 171 17.14 -27.77 -0.05
N PHE A 172 18.42 -27.45 -0.28
CA PHE A 172 19.51 -28.41 -0.30
C PHE A 172 20.57 -27.96 0.69
N ASP A 173 20.74 -28.72 1.77
CA ASP A 173 21.87 -28.53 2.67
C ASP A 173 23.18 -28.59 1.88
N VAL A 174 24.11 -27.70 2.21
CA VAL A 174 25.43 -27.64 1.61
C VAL A 174 26.22 -28.84 2.15
N GLY A 175 26.04 -29.99 1.51
CA GLY A 175 26.86 -31.18 1.67
C GLY A 175 26.21 -32.30 2.49
N GLY A 176 25.55 -33.23 1.80
CA GLY A 176 25.22 -34.53 2.39
C GLY A 176 24.43 -35.42 1.44
N ALA A 177 25.02 -36.51 0.97
CA ALA A 177 24.42 -37.48 0.04
C ALA A 177 23.38 -38.42 0.68
N HIS A 178 22.73 -38.04 1.78
CA HIS A 178 21.77 -38.89 2.48
C HIS A 178 20.50 -38.12 2.87
N PRO A 179 19.31 -38.75 2.71
CA PRO A 179 18.06 -38.15 3.15
C PRO A 179 18.03 -38.04 4.68
N VAL A 180 17.57 -36.89 5.17
CA VAL A 180 17.22 -36.69 6.59
C VAL A 180 15.91 -37.44 6.86
N ASP A 181 15.99 -38.51 7.64
CA ASP A 181 14.83 -39.10 8.30
C ASP A 181 14.36 -38.16 9.42
N TRP A 182 13.05 -37.91 9.44
CA TRP A 182 12.34 -37.18 10.50
C TRP A 182 12.06 -38.09 11.71
#